data_AF-A0AAP5KD72-F1
#
_entry.id   AF-A0AAP5KD72-F1
#
_cell.length_a   1.000
_cell.length_b   1.000
_cell.length_c   1.000
_cell.angle_alpha   90.00
_cell.angle_beta   90.00
_cell.angle_gamma   90.00
#
_symmetry.space_group_name_H-M   'P 1'
#
loop_
_entity.id
_entity.type
_entity.pdbx_description
1 polymer ?
#
loop_
_entity_poly.entity_id
_entity_poly.type
_entity_poly.pdbx_seq_one_letter_code
_entity_poly.pdbx_strand_id
1 'polypeptide(L)'
;MTIPAEKVFKKIQELVNENPDSLLNFDQEQERAETLLEQQKKQLTIMQAINEQIKQLAGSQAAIDQIKQLKTDFNGLFEEYKQEYAALQEILLTLRVSYDTEKIIAKQYVINENEKIILSIVNEIEK
;
A
#
# COMPACT_ATOMS: atom_id res chain seq x y z
N MET A 1 8.41 15.58 8.27
CA MET A 1 9.40 14.53 7.99
C MET A 1 8.65 13.49 7.16
N THR A 2 9.06 13.22 5.92
CA THR A 2 8.26 12.34 5.03
C THR A 2 8.69 10.89 5.23
N ILE A 3 7.78 10.01 5.65
CA ILE A 3 8.11 8.59 5.89
C ILE A 3 7.92 7.76 4.61
N PRO A 4 8.65 6.64 4.42
CA PRO A 4 8.50 5.80 3.24
C PRO A 4 7.05 5.40 2.95
N ALA A 5 6.26 5.11 3.99
CA ALA A 5 4.85 4.76 3.89
C ALA A 5 4.00 5.83 3.19
N GLU A 6 4.27 7.12 3.39
CA GLU A 6 3.53 8.22 2.75
C GLU A 6 3.71 8.20 1.23
N LYS A 7 4.88 7.78 0.74
CA LYS A 7 5.11 7.64 -0.71
C LYS A 7 4.31 6.49 -1.30
N VAL A 8 4.14 5.40 -0.55
CA VAL A 8 3.36 4.23 -0.99
C VAL A 8 1.88 4.56 -0.98
N PHE A 9 1.40 5.18 0.10
CA PHE A 9 0.03 5.64 0.23
C PHE A 9 -0.34 6.63 -0.88
N LYS A 10 0.53 7.60 -1.18
CA LYS A 10 0.32 8.53 -2.30
C LYS A 10 0.15 7.79 -3.64
N LYS A 11 0.96 6.76 -3.90
CA LYS A 11 0.83 5.95 -5.12
C LYS A 11 -0.48 5.16 -5.17
N ILE A 12 -0.97 4.67 -4.04
CA ILE A 12 -2.29 4.04 -3.94
C ILE A 12 -3.38 5.04 -4.35
N GLN A 13 -3.34 6.26 -3.80
CA GLN A 13 -4.28 7.32 -4.17
C GLN A 13 -4.16 7.72 -5.65
N GLU A 14 -2.94 7.83 -6.17
CA GLU A 14 -2.70 8.11 -7.59
C GLU A 14 -3.33 7.04 -8.48
N LEU A 15 -3.15 5.74 -8.18
CA LEU A 15 -3.75 4.66 -8.96
C LEU A 15 -5.28 4.72 -8.97
N VAL A 16 -5.92 5.02 -7.84
CA VAL A 16 -7.38 5.17 -7.78
C VAL A 16 -7.83 6.36 -8.63
N ASN A 17 -7.15 7.50 -8.53
CA ASN A 17 -7.49 8.70 -9.28
C ASN A 17 -7.24 8.55 -10.79
N GLU A 18 -6.28 7.73 -11.20
CA GLU A 18 -5.96 7.45 -12.60
C GLU A 18 -6.96 6.48 -13.27
N ASN A 19 -7.79 5.78 -12.49
CA ASN A 19 -8.75 4.80 -13.00
C ASN A 19 -10.19 5.10 -12.53
N PRO A 20 -10.73 6.31 -12.80
CA PRO A 20 -12.04 6.73 -12.28
C PRO A 20 -13.21 5.94 -12.89
N ASP A 21 -13.04 5.38 -14.08
CA ASP A 21 -14.04 4.59 -14.79
C ASP A 21 -13.92 3.07 -14.53
N SER A 22 -13.06 2.67 -13.59
CA SER A 22 -12.90 1.26 -13.23
C SER A 22 -14.19 0.70 -12.64
N LEU A 23 -14.49 -0.56 -12.98
CA LEU A 23 -15.56 -1.32 -12.35
C LEU A 23 -15.11 -1.96 -11.03
N LEU A 24 -13.81 -1.88 -10.71
CA LEU A 24 -13.24 -2.40 -9.48
C LEU A 24 -13.41 -1.39 -8.35
N ASN A 25 -13.90 -1.84 -7.20
CA ASN A 25 -14.00 -1.05 -5.98
C ASN A 25 -12.87 -1.46 -5.02
N PHE A 26 -12.08 -0.47 -4.58
CA PHE A 26 -10.98 -0.64 -3.63
C PHE A 26 -11.15 0.23 -2.36
N ASP A 27 -12.38 0.53 -1.96
CA ASP A 27 -12.66 1.39 -0.80
C ASP A 27 -12.09 0.78 0.49
N GLN A 28 -12.19 -0.54 0.67
CA GLN A 28 -11.65 -1.25 1.83
C GLN A 28 -10.12 -1.22 1.86
N GLU A 29 -9.48 -1.40 0.70
CA GLU A 29 -8.04 -1.33 0.55
C GLU A 29 -7.51 0.09 0.82
N GLN A 30 -8.25 1.11 0.41
CA GLN A 30 -7.93 2.51 0.69
C GLN A 30 -8.04 2.84 2.19
N GLU A 31 -9.14 2.44 2.84
CA GLU A 31 -9.33 2.62 4.29
C GLU A 31 -8.24 1.88 5.09
N ARG A 32 -7.92 0.66 4.67
CA ARG A 32 -6.83 -0.12 5.28
C ARG A 32 -5.47 0.55 5.07
N ALA A 33 -5.20 1.09 3.89
CA ALA A 33 -3.96 1.80 3.60
C ALA A 33 -3.81 3.08 4.44
N GLU A 34 -4.90 3.82 4.67
CA GLU A 34 -4.93 4.99 5.55
C GLU A 34 -4.66 4.59 7.00
N THR A 35 -5.31 3.52 7.47
CA THR A 35 -5.09 2.98 8.82
C THR A 35 -3.64 2.58 9.05
N LEU A 36 -3.04 1.85 8.10
CA LEU A 36 -1.63 1.43 8.15
C LEU A 36 -0.66 2.63 8.13
N LEU A 37 -1.01 3.71 7.44
CA LEU A 37 -0.20 4.92 7.42
C LEU A 37 -0.19 5.61 8.78
N GLU A 38 -1.36 5.75 9.40
CA GLU A 38 -1.48 6.38 10.72
C GLU A 38 -0.81 5.54 11.82
N GLN A 39 -0.90 4.22 11.75
CA GLN A 39 -0.19 3.31 12.65
C GLN A 39 1.33 3.47 12.54
N GLN A 40 1.88 3.48 11.32
CA GLN A 40 3.31 3.69 11.10
C GLN A 40 3.80 5.06 11.58
N LYS A 41 3.02 6.13 11.40
CA LYS A 41 3.35 7.46 11.95
C LYS A 41 3.44 7.42 13.47
N LYS A 42 2.45 6.81 14.12
CA LYS A 42 2.41 6.66 15.58
C LYS A 42 3.60 5.84 16.10
N GLN A 43 3.88 4.69 15.49
CA GLN A 43 5.01 3.84 15.86
C GLN A 43 6.34 4.56 15.71
N LEU A 44 6.53 5.33 14.62
CA LEU A 44 7.74 6.13 14.43
C LEU A 44 7.93 7.15 15.57
N THR A 45 6.88 7.86 15.97
CA THR A 45 6.95 8.80 17.10
C THR A 45 7.34 8.09 18.40
N ILE A 46 6.77 6.91 18.67
CA ILE A 46 7.10 6.13 19.87
C ILE A 46 8.56 5.64 19.80
N MET A 47 9.00 5.11 18.67
CA MET A 47 10.38 4.68 18.45
C MET A 47 11.39 5.82 18.62
N GLN A 48 11.05 7.04 18.18
CA GLN A 48 11.86 8.23 18.41
C GLN A 48 11.95 8.57 19.91
N ALA A 49 10.83 8.55 20.63
CA ALA A 49 10.80 8.80 22.07
C ALA A 49 11.61 7.75 22.86
N ILE A 50 11.50 6.46 22.50
CA ILE A 50 12.32 5.39 23.11
C ILE A 50 13.81 5.66 22.88
N ASN A 51 14.19 6.04 21.66
CA ASN A 51 15.59 6.37 21.35
C ASN A 51 16.10 7.56 22.16
N GLU A 52 15.28 8.58 22.40
CA GLU A 52 15.65 9.71 23.26
C GLU A 52 15.83 9.29 24.72
N GLN A 53 14.94 8.44 25.24
CA GLN A 53 15.07 7.88 26.59
C GLN A 53 16.36 7.07 26.74
N ILE A 54 16.69 6.21 25.76
CA ILE A 54 17.94 5.44 25.76
C ILE A 54 19.16 6.39 25.81
N LYS A 55 19.16 7.48 25.03
CA LYS A 55 20.25 8.47 25.03
C LYS A 55 20.42 9.15 26.39
N GLN A 56 19.33 9.49 27.07
CA GLN A 56 19.37 10.10 28.40
C GLN A 56 19.93 9.15 29.46
N LEU A 57 19.68 7.85 29.33
CA LEU A 57 20.12 6.82 30.27
C LEU A 57 21.56 6.34 30.01
N ALA A 58 22.12 6.60 28.82
CA ALA A 58 23.40 6.05 28.36
C ALA A 58 24.65 6.42 29.20
N GLY A 59 24.53 7.33 30.17
CA GLY A 59 25.61 7.72 31.08
C GLY A 59 25.58 7.05 32.46
N SER A 60 24.57 6.24 32.79
CA SER A 60 24.41 5.64 34.12
C SER A 60 24.54 4.11 34.06
N GLN A 61 25.57 3.57 34.72
CA GLN A 61 25.77 2.12 34.86
C GLN A 61 24.58 1.42 35.55
N ALA A 62 23.86 2.15 36.41
CA ALA A 62 22.67 1.65 37.10
C ALA A 62 21.43 1.54 36.17
N ALA A 63 21.47 2.12 34.98
CA ALA A 63 20.34 2.13 34.03
C ALA A 63 20.40 1.00 32.97
N ILE A 64 21.39 0.09 33.06
CA ILE A 64 21.62 -0.95 32.03
C ILE A 64 20.37 -1.81 31.78
N ASP A 65 19.68 -2.25 32.83
CA ASP A 65 18.52 -3.11 32.66
C ASP A 65 17.31 -2.35 32.10
N GLN A 66 17.16 -1.07 32.44
CA GLN A 66 16.17 -0.18 31.83
C GLN A 66 16.45 0.04 30.34
N ILE A 67 17.72 0.25 29.96
CA ILE A 67 18.14 0.37 28.55
C ILE A 67 17.85 -0.92 27.79
N LYS A 68 18.08 -2.11 28.38
CA LYS A 68 17.75 -3.39 27.73
C LYS A 68 16.25 -3.50 27.47
N GLN A 69 15.40 -3.14 28.43
CA GLN A 69 13.96 -3.19 28.23
C GLN A 69 13.51 -2.24 27.11
N LEU A 70 13.99 -1.00 27.12
CA LEU A 70 13.69 -0.02 26.06
C LEU A 70 14.14 -0.51 24.67
N LYS A 71 15.27 -1.21 24.58
CA LYS A 71 15.71 -1.83 23.32
C LYS A 71 14.79 -2.97 22.86
N THR A 72 14.31 -3.79 23.79
CA THR A 72 13.32 -4.83 23.48
C THR A 72 12.03 -4.22 22.95
N ASP A 73 11.52 -3.18 23.62
CA ASP A 73 10.30 -2.48 23.22
C ASP A 73 10.47 -1.81 21.84
N PHE A 74 11.62 -1.18 21.61
CA PHE A 74 11.97 -0.61 20.30
C PHE A 74 11.96 -1.67 19.19
N ASN A 75 12.62 -2.82 19.42
CA ASN A 75 12.72 -3.87 18.42
C ASN A 75 11.35 -4.48 18.11
N GLY A 76 10.49 -4.66 19.12
CA GLY A 76 9.11 -5.13 18.91
C GLY A 76 8.34 -4.18 17.99
N LEU A 77 8.33 -2.89 18.31
CA LEU A 77 7.69 -1.86 17.48
C LEU A 77 8.28 -1.77 16.08
N PHE A 78 9.60 -1.97 15.93
CA PHE A 78 10.24 -1.94 14.63
C PHE A 78 9.87 -3.13 13.74
N GLU A 79 9.67 -4.33 14.32
CA GLU A 79 9.16 -5.48 13.58
C GLU A 79 7.71 -5.26 13.11
N GLU A 80 6.85 -4.74 13.99
CA GLU A 80 5.47 -4.36 13.63
C GLU A 80 5.45 -3.33 12.49
N TYR A 81 6.25 -2.26 12.63
CA TYR A 81 6.41 -1.23 11.61
C TYR A 81 6.80 -1.80 10.23
N LYS A 82 7.72 -2.77 10.19
CA LYS A 82 8.11 -3.42 8.93
C LYS A 82 6.98 -4.26 8.34
N GLN A 83 6.22 -4.96 9.16
CA GLN A 83 5.08 -5.77 8.70
C GLN A 83 3.97 -4.89 8.13
N GLU A 84 3.64 -3.79 8.81
CA GLU A 84 2.67 -2.80 8.33
C GLU A 84 3.11 -2.15 7.01
N TYR A 85 4.40 -1.82 6.90
CA TYR A 85 4.96 -1.31 5.64
C TYR A 85 4.84 -2.33 4.49
N ALA A 86 5.10 -3.60 4.76
CA ALA A 86 4.94 -4.68 3.77
C ALA A 86 3.48 -4.85 3.35
N ALA A 87 2.54 -4.79 4.29
CA ALA A 87 1.10 -4.84 3.98
C ALA A 87 0.67 -3.65 3.11
N LEU A 88 1.21 -2.46 3.34
CA LEU A 88 0.93 -1.28 2.50
C LEU A 88 1.47 -1.46 1.07
N GLN A 89 2.64 -2.09 0.91
CA GLN A 89 3.18 -2.45 -0.41
C GLN A 89 2.33 -3.50 -1.13
N GLU A 90 1.78 -4.46 -0.39
CA GLU A 90 0.90 -5.50 -0.93
C GLU A 90 -0.41 -4.90 -1.45
N ILE A 91 -0.99 -3.93 -0.75
CA ILE A 91 -2.16 -3.18 -1.23
C ILE A 91 -1.83 -2.48 -2.55
N LEU A 92 -0.70 -1.76 -2.61
CA LEU A 92 -0.27 -1.08 -3.83
C LEU A 92 -0.12 -2.06 -5.01
N LEU A 93 0.49 -3.23 -4.77
CA LEU A 93 0.65 -4.27 -5.79
C LEU A 93 -0.71 -4.81 -6.26
N THR A 94 -1.62 -5.06 -5.32
CA THR A 94 -2.97 -5.57 -5.61
C THR A 94 -3.75 -4.63 -6.52
N LEU A 95 -3.82 -3.35 -6.17
CA LEU A 95 -4.49 -2.34 -7.00
C LEU A 95 -3.87 -2.28 -8.40
N ARG A 96 -2.54 -2.19 -8.48
CA ARG A 96 -1.84 -2.09 -9.77
C ARG A 96 -2.14 -3.28 -10.68
N VAL A 97 -1.98 -4.51 -10.17
CA VAL A 97 -2.22 -5.72 -10.97
C VAL A 97 -3.69 -5.82 -11.37
N SER A 98 -4.61 -5.41 -10.51
CA SER A 98 -6.04 -5.48 -10.79
C SER A 98 -6.46 -4.49 -11.88
N TYR A 99 -5.99 -3.23 -11.82
CA TYR A 99 -6.23 -2.25 -12.88
C TYR A 99 -5.56 -2.65 -14.21
N ASP A 100 -4.32 -3.16 -14.18
CA ASP A 100 -3.65 -3.67 -15.37
C ASP A 100 -4.45 -4.82 -16.01
N THR A 101 -4.99 -5.71 -15.18
CA THR A 101 -5.82 -6.86 -15.61
C THR A 101 -7.14 -6.41 -16.20
N GLU A 102 -7.86 -5.50 -15.54
CA GLU A 102 -9.12 -4.94 -16.04
C GLU A 102 -8.92 -4.30 -17.41
N LYS A 103 -7.85 -3.51 -17.59
CA LYS A 103 -7.51 -2.87 -18.86
C LYS A 103 -7.24 -3.87 -19.97
N ILE A 104 -6.59 -5.01 -19.67
CA ILE A 104 -6.35 -6.07 -20.64
C ILE A 104 -7.68 -6.74 -21.03
N ILE A 105 -8.53 -7.08 -20.05
CA ILE A 105 -9.82 -7.71 -20.28
C ILE A 105 -10.73 -6.79 -21.10
N ALA A 106 -10.84 -5.51 -20.74
CA ALA A 106 -11.66 -4.54 -21.45
C ALA A 106 -11.22 -4.40 -22.93
N LYS A 107 -9.91 -4.32 -23.18
CA LYS A 107 -9.37 -4.30 -24.56
C LYS A 107 -9.73 -5.56 -25.34
N GLN A 108 -9.55 -6.74 -24.73
CA GLN A 108 -9.87 -8.01 -25.38
C GLN A 108 -11.36 -8.11 -25.71
N TYR A 109 -12.22 -7.68 -24.78
CA TYR A 109 -13.66 -7.66 -25.00
C TYR A 109 -14.05 -6.76 -26.18
N VAL A 110 -13.52 -5.53 -26.23
CA VAL A 110 -13.77 -4.60 -27.35
C VAL A 110 -13.32 -5.18 -28.69
N ILE A 111 -12.12 -5.80 -28.74
CA ILE A 111 -11.63 -6.46 -29.97
C ILE A 111 -12.59 -7.57 -30.40
N ASN A 112 -12.95 -8.47 -29.48
CA ASN A 112 -13.82 -9.60 -29.79
C ASN A 112 -15.23 -9.16 -30.25
N GLU A 113 -15.81 -8.15 -29.61
CA GLU A 113 -17.12 -7.63 -30.01
C GLU A 113 -17.06 -6.92 -31.38
N ASN A 114 -16.00 -6.15 -31.64
CA ASN A 114 -15.80 -5.53 -32.95
C ASN A 114 -15.62 -6.58 -34.06
N GLU A 115 -14.87 -7.66 -33.81
CA GLU A 115 -14.72 -8.77 -34.76
C GLU A 115 -16.07 -9.43 -35.09
N LYS A 116 -16.91 -9.67 -34.09
CA LYS A 116 -18.27 -10.22 -34.31
C LYS A 116 -19.12 -9.31 -35.18
N ILE A 117 -19.09 -7.99 -34.91
CA ILE A 117 -19.85 -7.01 -35.70
C ILE A 117 -19.36 -7.00 -37.14
N ILE A 118 -18.04 -6.96 -37.38
CA ILE A 118 -17.46 -7.00 -38.72
C ILE A 118 -17.87 -8.28 -39.45
N LEU A 119 -17.78 -9.43 -38.79
CA LEU A 119 -18.20 -10.71 -39.36
C LEU A 119 -19.70 -10.72 -39.70
N SER A 120 -20.57 -10.13 -38.87
CA SER A 120 -21.99 -10.01 -39.20
C SER A 120 -22.23 -9.14 -40.44
N ILE A 121 -21.51 -8.02 -40.58
CA ILE A 121 -21.64 -7.12 -41.73
C ILE A 121 -21.17 -7.82 -43.02
N VAL A 122 -20.03 -8.50 -42.98
CA VAL A 122 -19.49 -9.25 -44.13
C VAL A 122 -20.49 -10.32 -44.58
N ASN A 123 -21.03 -11.10 -43.64
CA ASN A 123 -22.02 -12.14 -43.93
C ASN A 123 -23.34 -11.59 -44.49
N GLU A 124 -23.71 -10.35 -44.16
CA GLU A 124 -24.90 -9.70 -44.72
C GLU A 124 -24.66 -9.17 -46.15
N ILE A 125 -23.44 -8.73 -46.47
CA ILE A 125 -23.07 -8.24 -47.80
C ILE A 125 -22.87 -9.38 -48.81
N GLU A 126 -22.40 -10.54 -48.35
CA GLU A 126 -22.16 -11.72 -49.20
C GLU A 126 -23.43 -12.55 -49.48
N LYS A 127 -24.59 -12.13 -48.95
CA LYS A 127 -25.92 -12.70 -49.24
C LYS A 127 -26.62 -11.97 -50.39
#